data_AF-A0A963LU51-F1
#
_entry.id   AF-A0A963LU51-F1
#
_cell.length_a   1.000
_cell.length_b   1.000
_cell.length_c   1.000
_cell.angle_alpha   90.00
_cell.angle_beta   90.00
_cell.angle_gamma   90.00
#
_symmetry.space_group_name_H-M   'P 1'
#
loop_
_entity.id
_entity.type
_entity.pdbx_description
1 polymer ?
#
loop_
_entity_poly.entity_id
_entity_poly.type
_entity_poly.pdbx_seq_one_letter_code
_entity_poly.pdbx_strand_id
1 'polypeptide(L)' 'LQLVLERANKVVKQVAETEKYDLILQDAVYINPKHDITDKVIKALNAGVK' A
#
# COMPACT_ATOMS: atom_id res chain seq x y z
N LEU A 1 -10.51 -10.10 -10.91
CA LEU A 1 -9.19 -10.07 -10.24
C LEU A 1 -8.36 -8.87 -10.67
N GLN A 2 -8.17 -8.61 -11.98
CA GLN A 2 -7.41 -7.43 -12.47
C GLN A 2 -7.85 -6.10 -11.85
N LEU A 3 -9.16 -5.83 -11.77
CA LEU A 3 -9.68 -4.59 -11.18
C LEU A 3 -9.27 -4.37 -9.71
N VAL A 4 -9.11 -5.45 -8.94
CA VAL A 4 -8.68 -5.36 -7.53
C VAL A 4 -7.21 -4.99 -7.45
N LEU A 5 -6.38 -5.58 -8.31
CA LEU A 5 -4.94 -5.28 -8.40
C LEU A 5 -4.69 -3.84 -8.84
N GLU A 6 -5.44 -3.34 -9.83
CA GLU A 6 -5.34 -1.94 -10.27
C GLU A 6 -5.70 -0.96 -9.15
N ARG A 7 -6.78 -1.23 -8.41
CA ARG A 7 -7.20 -0.43 -7.25
C ARG A 7 -6.14 -0.46 -6.15
N ALA A 8 -5.62 -1.63 -5.81
CA ALA A 8 -4.58 -1.78 -4.80
C ALA A 8 -3.31 -0.99 -5.19
N ASN A 9 -2.85 -1.12 -6.45
CA ASN A 9 -1.68 -0.38 -6.95
C ASN A 9 -1.85 1.13 -6.86
N LYS A 10 -3.05 1.66 -7.15
CA LYS A 10 -3.34 3.08 -7.01
C LYS A 10 -3.24 3.54 -5.56
N VAL A 11 -3.79 2.76 -4.63
CA VAL A 11 -3.76 3.08 -3.20
C VAL A 11 -2.34 3.01 -2.64
N VAL A 12 -1.54 2.01 -3.04
CA VAL A 12 -0.12 1.92 -2.67
C VAL A 12 0.63 3.18 -3.08
N LYS A 13 0.42 3.68 -4.30
CA LYS A 13 1.04 4.95 -4.76
C LYS A 13 0.61 6.15 -3.92
N GLN A 14 -0.68 6.27 -3.61
CA GLN A 14 -1.19 7.38 -2.78
C GLN A 14 -0.59 7.37 -1.38
N VAL A 15 -0.47 6.19 -0.76
CA VAL A 15 0.17 6.04 0.55
C VAL A 15 1.66 6.40 0.45
N ALA A 16 2.35 5.94 -0.59
CA ALA A 16 3.76 6.26 -0.82
C ALA A 16 4.02 7.76 -0.99
N GLU A 17 3.20 8.45 -1.78
CA GLU A 17 3.31 9.90 -1.99
C GLU A 17 3.02 10.69 -0.70
N THR A 18 1.98 10.28 0.04
CA THR A 18 1.58 10.95 1.29
C THR A 18 2.67 10.84 2.36
N GLU A 19 3.32 9.68 2.45
CA GLU A 19 4.35 9.41 3.45
C GLU A 19 5.78 9.62 2.95
N LYS A 20 5.91 10.07 1.69
CA LYS A 20 7.18 10.42 1.05
C LYS A 20 8.15 9.23 0.98
N TYR A 21 7.63 8.07 0.63
CA TYR A 21 8.44 6.89 0.34
C TYR A 21 8.98 6.96 -1.09
N ASP A 22 10.28 6.73 -1.24
CA ASP A 22 10.91 6.64 -2.55
C ASP A 22 10.75 5.25 -3.19
N LEU A 23 10.65 4.20 -2.36
CA LEU A 23 10.65 2.80 -2.78
C LEU A 23 9.64 1.98 -1.95
N ILE A 24 8.92 1.09 -2.62
CA ILE A 24 8.08 0.05 -1.99
C ILE A 24 8.68 -1.31 -2.32
N LEU A 25 8.97 -2.10 -1.29
CA LEU A 25 9.53 -3.45 -1.44
C LEU A 25 8.44 -4.49 -1.28
N GLN A 26 8.51 -5.54 -2.10
CA GLN A 26 7.68 -6.75 -2.02
C GLN A 26 8.60 -7.96 -1.85
N ASP A 27 8.03 -9.09 -1.42
CA ASP A 27 8.72 -10.38 -1.25
C ASP A 27 9.95 -10.34 -0.32
N ALA A 28 9.96 -9.43 0.65
CA ALA A 28 11.01 -9.37 1.66
C ALA A 28 10.84 -10.50 2.69
N VAL A 29 11.96 -11.14 3.06
CA VAL A 29 11.97 -12.20 4.09
C VAL A 29 11.62 -11.64 5.48
N TYR A 30 11.97 -10.37 5.73
CA TYR A 30 11.67 -9.67 6.97
C TYR A 30 11.51 -8.17 6.70
N ILE A 31 10.52 -7.56 7.34
CA ILE A 31 10.30 -6.12 7.38
C ILE A 31 10.13 -5.71 8.84
N ASN A 32 10.83 -4.65 9.25
CA ASN A 32 10.56 -4.06 10.57
C ASN A 32 9.14 -3.48 10.56
N PRO A 33 8.26 -3.82 11.53
CA PRO A 33 6.87 -3.35 11.56
C PRO A 33 6.70 -1.83 11.46
N LYS A 34 7.72 -1.04 11.86
CA LYS A 34 7.73 0.41 11.72
C LYS A 34 7.75 0.89 10.25
N HIS A 35 8.25 0.06 9.34
CA HIS A 35 8.34 0.34 7.90
C HIS A 35 7.27 -0.40 7.09
N ASP A 36 6.45 -1.23 7.72
CA ASP A 36 5.37 -1.96 7.06
C ASP A 36 4.15 -1.05 6.86
N ILE A 37 3.68 -0.94 5.61
CA ILE A 37 2.54 -0.10 5.22
C ILE A 37 1.29 -0.92 4.88
N THR A 38 1.32 -2.24 5.01
CA THR A 38 0.26 -3.15 4.56
C THR A 38 -1.09 -2.76 5.14
N ASP A 39 -1.17 -2.58 6.46
CA ASP A 39 -2.40 -2.17 7.15
C ASP A 39 -2.89 -0.79 6.69
N LYS A 40 -1.98 0.13 6.39
CA LYS A 40 -2.30 1.48 5.93
C LYS A 40 -2.93 1.44 4.54
N VAL A 41 -2.34 0.65 3.64
CA VAL A 41 -2.87 0.42 2.29
C VAL A 41 -4.24 -0.25 2.37
N ILE A 42 -4.42 -1.29 3.21
CA ILE A 42 -5.72 -1.97 3.37
C ILE A 42 -6.80 -0.99 3.88
N LYS A 43 -6.48 -0.16 4.88
CA LYS A 43 -7.41 0.85 5.41
C LYS A 43 -7.79 1.88 4.36
N ALA A 44 -6.81 2.40 3.61
CA ALA A 44 -7.05 3.37 2.55
C ALA A 44 -7.87 2.78 1.40
N LEU A 45 -7.61 1.52 1.04
CA LEU A 45 -8.38 0.79 0.02
C LEU A 45 -9.85 0.67 0.41
N ASN A 46 -10.14 0.31 1.66
CA ASN A 46 -11.52 0.17 2.14
C ASN A 46 -12.24 1.53 2.29
N ALA A 47 -11.50 2.61 2.60
CA ALA A 47 -12.07 3.96 2.69
C ALA A 47 -12.57 4.50 1.34
N GLY A 48 -11.91 4.13 0.23
CA GLY A 48 -12.31 4.51 -1.14
C GLY A 48 -13.43 3.67 -1.76
N VAL A 49 -13.98 2.70 -1.02
CA VAL A 49 -15.08 1.81 -1.48
C VAL A 49 -16.45 2.27 -0.96
N LYS A 50 -16.53 3.43 -0.29
CA LYS A 50 -17.81 4.07 0.07
C LYS A 50 -18.47 4.78 -1.10
#